data_AF-A0A3L6PZE7-F1
#
_entry.id   AF-A0A3L6PZE7-F1
#
_cell.length_a   1.000
_cell.length_b   1.000
_cell.length_c   1.000
_cell.angle_alpha   90.00
_cell.angle_beta   90.00
_cell.angle_gamma   90.00
#
_symmetry.space_group_name_H-M   'P 1'
#
loop_
_entity.id
_entity.type
_entity.pdbx_description
1 polymer ?
#
loop_
_entity_poly.entity_id
_entity_poly.type
_entity_poly.pdbx_seq_one_letter_code
_entity_poly.pdbx_strand_id
1 'polypeptide(L)'
;MEAKRASEPWERKRSERSTGPEAEKASGKPRGGSGAGGRRDAGGQSVVWPSGATGARPVPAEPGEWSSAGGARVDERSSMADADSGRGGAWRPVRTLTVISGDWLNGIRAMDADSTTTTMGAALAIVAALVVSLPVLYRLFFAGAGGTTTRKPLPPGSFGLPVVGQTLGLLRALHANTAEEWLRRRAAAHGPVSRLSLFRRPTVFLVGPSANRFLFSSPALTTMNSEAFARMVGRRTLRDVAGDDHGRVRAMMVRFLRLDAVRRHVAGMDAEVRRHLDAHWRGRGTVAVMPSMKSLTFDVMCTVLFRLGTGTDDTAVRQELSTEFQQLARGIWAVPVNLPFSTFRRCLAASRRGRRVVAGVIQERRAKLQRGESSPADDVVTHMLAGGLPDEEITDNIIFLMIAAHDTTAALITFLLRQLESNKDAYAKVLQEQVVIARSKAPGEALSWDDLSRMRYTWAAAMETLRLVPTSFSILRKAVDDVEHGGYLIPKGFVPFGGGARICPGNEFAKVETLVAVHHIVTRFRWRLAAGCDGSFSRYPMPYPSQGLLLDIEHIGDATH
;
A
#
# COMPACT_ATOMS: atom_id res chain seq x y z
N MET A 1 42.99 -23.64 34.79
CA MET A 1 43.47 -23.12 33.49
C MET A 1 42.25 -23.00 32.59
N GLU A 2 41.35 -22.05 32.81
CA GLU A 2 41.49 -20.61 32.51
C GLU A 2 41.86 -20.32 31.05
N ALA A 3 40.87 -19.86 30.28
CA ALA A 3 41.02 -18.94 29.16
C ALA A 3 39.85 -17.94 29.24
N LYS A 4 40.16 -16.65 29.27
CA LYS A 4 39.28 -15.60 29.84
C LYS A 4 38.18 -15.13 28.88
N ARG A 5 37.03 -14.75 29.46
CA ARG A 5 36.08 -13.81 28.84
C ARG A 5 36.79 -12.50 28.51
N ALA A 6 36.48 -11.92 27.36
CA ALA A 6 36.69 -10.50 27.08
C ALA A 6 35.34 -9.86 26.78
N SER A 7 34.77 -9.19 27.78
CA SER A 7 33.59 -8.35 27.68
C SER A 7 33.90 -7.00 28.30
N GLU A 8 33.34 -5.93 27.72
CA GLU A 8 33.32 -4.54 28.23
C GLU A 8 34.56 -3.65 27.97
N PRO A 9 34.41 -2.29 28.02
CA PRO A 9 33.19 -1.52 28.32
C PRO A 9 32.70 -0.57 27.22
N TRP A 10 31.37 -0.43 27.20
CA TRP A 10 30.56 0.52 26.44
C TRP A 10 30.43 1.89 27.15
N GLU A 11 31.08 2.08 28.30
CA GLU A 11 31.06 3.29 29.11
C GLU A 11 32.40 4.06 29.11
N ARG A 12 32.59 4.97 28.15
CA ARG A 12 33.56 6.08 28.29
C ARG A 12 33.29 7.23 27.30
N LYS A 13 32.21 8.00 27.56
CA LYS A 13 32.01 9.36 27.00
C LYS A 13 30.91 10.16 27.72
N ARG A 14 30.92 10.16 29.06
CA ARG A 14 30.03 10.99 29.89
C ARG A 14 30.68 11.47 31.20
N SER A 15 31.82 12.16 31.11
CA SER A 15 32.41 12.86 32.26
C SER A 15 33.49 13.86 31.82
N GLU A 16 33.12 14.92 31.10
CA GLU A 16 33.99 16.11 30.96
C GLU A 16 33.19 17.32 30.42
N ARG A 17 32.72 18.16 31.35
CA ARG A 17 32.41 19.61 31.28
C ARG A 17 31.30 19.96 32.27
N SER A 18 31.72 20.37 33.45
CA SER A 18 30.93 21.15 34.39
C SER A 18 31.66 22.45 34.69
N THR A 19 31.01 23.58 34.44
CA THR A 19 31.12 24.88 35.16
C THR A 19 30.26 25.91 34.42
N GLY A 20 29.37 26.60 35.14
CA GLY A 20 28.44 27.62 34.62
C GLY A 20 29.03 29.04 34.66
N PRO A 21 28.27 30.12 35.00
CA PRO A 21 26.91 30.14 35.58
C PRO A 21 25.93 31.21 35.00
N GLU A 22 24.71 31.26 35.60
CA GLU A 22 23.77 32.41 35.78
C GLU A 22 23.13 33.11 34.55
N ALA A 23 21.79 33.08 34.42
CA ALA A 23 20.77 34.07 34.84
C ALA A 23 20.23 34.82 33.57
N GLU A 24 18.99 35.32 33.42
CA GLU A 24 18.04 35.95 34.35
C GLU A 24 16.56 35.83 33.82
N LYS A 25 15.57 36.42 34.51
CA LYS A 25 14.12 36.38 34.24
C LYS A 25 13.62 37.60 33.43
N ALA A 26 12.60 37.42 32.56
CA ALA A 26 11.45 38.33 32.32
C ALA A 26 10.58 37.72 31.20
N SER A 27 9.26 37.46 31.28
CA SER A 27 8.09 38.29 31.64
C SER A 27 7.80 39.47 30.68
N GLY A 28 6.79 39.35 29.83
CA GLY A 28 6.31 40.49 29.01
C GLY A 28 5.29 40.11 27.92
N LYS A 29 4.01 40.40 28.15
CA LYS A 29 2.94 40.35 27.15
C LYS A 29 1.98 41.52 27.38
N PRO A 30 1.61 42.27 26.34
CA PRO A 30 0.20 42.65 26.13
C PRO A 30 -0.24 42.27 24.68
N ARG A 31 -1.49 41.89 24.38
CA ARG A 31 -2.69 42.73 24.18
C ARG A 31 -2.40 43.96 23.28
N GLY A 32 -3.12 44.23 22.19
CA GLY A 32 -4.24 43.57 21.51
C GLY A 32 -4.74 44.49 20.37
N GLY A 33 -5.55 43.99 19.44
CA GLY A 33 -6.06 44.81 18.32
C GLY A 33 -7.01 44.02 17.41
N SER A 34 -8.12 44.66 17.03
CA SER A 34 -9.33 44.01 16.48
C SER A 34 -9.71 44.46 15.07
N GLY A 35 -10.44 43.60 14.34
CA GLY A 35 -11.23 43.93 13.15
C GLY A 35 -10.65 43.42 11.83
N ALA A 36 -11.43 43.18 10.77
CA ALA A 36 -12.89 43.01 10.66
C ALA A 36 -13.23 42.41 9.27
N GLY A 37 -14.33 41.65 9.18
CA GLY A 37 -15.04 41.34 7.91
C GLY A 37 -14.44 40.24 7.00
N GLY A 38 -15.28 39.34 6.49
CA GLY A 38 -14.84 38.32 5.51
C GLY A 38 -15.77 37.11 5.35
N ARG A 39 -16.89 37.32 4.66
CA ARG A 39 -17.96 36.33 4.38
C ARG A 39 -17.52 35.03 3.66
N ARG A 40 -18.30 33.96 3.92
CA ARG A 40 -18.68 32.81 3.06
C ARG A 40 -17.76 31.58 2.87
N ASP A 41 -18.27 30.47 3.41
CA ASP A 41 -18.73 29.25 2.72
C ASP A 41 -17.79 28.19 2.11
N ALA A 42 -18.17 26.94 2.42
CA ALA A 42 -18.27 25.78 1.52
C ALA A 42 -16.98 25.09 1.01
N GLY A 43 -16.36 24.38 1.95
CA GLY A 43 -15.83 23.01 1.85
C GLY A 43 -15.80 22.27 0.49
N GLY A 44 -14.58 21.90 0.07
CA GLY A 44 -14.26 20.80 -0.85
C GLY A 44 -12.81 20.33 -0.67
N GLN A 45 -12.52 19.04 -0.91
CA GLN A 45 -11.15 18.46 -0.95
C GLN A 45 -11.11 17.40 -2.14
N SER A 46 -9.97 16.77 -2.56
CA SER A 46 -9.59 15.59 -3.48
C SER A 46 -8.68 14.37 -2.97
N VAL A 47 -7.33 14.21 -3.16
CA VAL A 47 -6.36 13.30 -2.40
C VAL A 47 -4.89 13.84 -2.30
N VAL A 48 -4.29 13.89 -1.08
CA VAL A 48 -3.07 14.71 -0.70
C VAL A 48 -1.81 13.92 -0.38
N TRP A 49 -0.67 14.65 -0.35
CA TRP A 49 0.59 14.34 0.36
C TRP A 49 0.97 15.44 1.38
N PRO A 50 1.46 15.10 2.60
CA PRO A 50 1.59 16.05 3.72
C PRO A 50 2.83 16.97 3.63
N SER A 51 2.64 18.29 3.77
CA SER A 51 3.74 19.25 3.94
C SER A 51 4.09 19.50 5.42
N GLY A 52 5.37 19.78 5.67
CA GLY A 52 6.01 19.89 7.00
C GLY A 52 5.42 20.91 7.98
N ALA A 53 6.01 20.92 9.18
CA ALA A 53 5.45 21.52 10.38
C ALA A 53 5.75 23.02 10.55
N THR A 54 4.74 23.76 11.00
CA THR A 54 4.87 24.91 11.90
C THR A 54 3.83 24.72 13.01
N GLY A 55 4.20 25.00 14.25
CA GLY A 55 3.51 24.45 15.43
C GLY A 55 2.24 25.20 15.86
N ALA A 56 1.24 24.45 16.33
CA ALA A 56 0.17 24.92 17.20
C ALA A 56 -0.25 23.76 18.14
N ARG A 57 -0.61 24.07 19.40
CA ARG A 57 -0.98 23.08 20.42
C ARG A 57 -2.39 22.50 20.17
N PRO A 58 -2.65 21.22 20.50
CA PRO A 58 -3.99 20.66 20.45
C PRO A 58 -4.86 21.14 21.63
N VAL A 59 -6.14 21.34 21.36
CA VAL A 59 -7.23 21.50 22.35
C VAL A 59 -8.08 20.23 22.26
N PRO A 60 -8.50 19.60 23.37
CA PRO A 60 -9.30 18.38 23.32
C PRO A 60 -10.74 18.65 22.84
N ALA A 61 -11.33 17.68 22.16
CA ALA A 61 -12.75 17.65 21.82
C ALA A 61 -13.40 16.42 22.49
N GLU A 62 -14.52 16.64 23.17
CA GLU A 62 -15.31 15.59 23.83
C GLU A 62 -16.26 14.89 22.83
N PRO A 63 -16.72 13.66 23.12
CA PRO A 63 -17.51 12.87 22.17
C PRO A 63 -19.00 13.22 22.23
N GLY A 64 -19.52 13.82 21.15
CA GLY A 64 -20.95 14.02 20.95
C GLY A 64 -21.61 12.81 20.26
N GLU A 65 -22.63 12.25 20.91
CA GLU A 65 -23.45 11.15 20.39
C GLU A 65 -24.23 11.56 19.12
N TRP A 66 -24.44 10.61 18.20
CA TRP A 66 -25.37 10.79 17.06
C TRP A 66 -26.40 9.66 17.06
N SER A 67 -27.62 10.00 17.47
CA SER A 67 -28.77 9.12 17.49
C SER A 67 -29.34 8.89 16.09
N SER A 68 -29.84 7.69 15.86
CA SER A 68 -30.53 7.29 14.63
C SER A 68 -32.00 7.70 14.64
N ALA A 69 -32.45 8.47 13.65
CA ALA A 69 -33.86 8.63 13.29
C ALA A 69 -34.04 9.15 11.86
N GLY A 70 -35.15 8.81 11.21
CA GLY A 70 -35.59 9.45 9.95
C GLY A 70 -35.46 8.60 8.69
N GLY A 71 -36.25 7.53 8.58
CA GLY A 71 -36.49 6.87 7.29
C GLY A 71 -37.54 7.60 6.47
N ALA A 72 -37.40 7.60 5.14
CA ALA A 72 -38.44 8.00 4.20
C ALA A 72 -38.60 6.91 3.14
N ARG A 73 -39.81 6.35 3.02
CA ARG A 73 -40.20 5.51 1.87
C ARG A 73 -40.34 6.39 0.63
N VAL A 74 -40.01 5.84 -0.52
CA VAL A 74 -40.58 6.27 -1.81
C VAL A 74 -41.05 4.99 -2.50
N ASP A 75 -42.34 4.94 -2.80
CA ASP A 75 -42.99 3.75 -3.34
C ASP A 75 -42.71 3.53 -4.83
N GLU A 76 -42.61 2.26 -5.23
CA GLU A 76 -42.65 1.87 -6.64
C GLU A 76 -44.08 1.88 -7.18
N ARG A 77 -44.29 2.50 -8.35
CA ARG A 77 -44.98 1.95 -9.55
C ARG A 77 -45.65 3.05 -10.37
N SER A 78 -45.30 3.14 -11.66
CA SER A 78 -46.23 2.91 -12.77
C SER A 78 -45.61 3.23 -14.14
N SER A 79 -46.25 2.68 -15.20
CA SER A 79 -46.12 3.07 -16.61
C SER A 79 -44.90 2.58 -17.42
N MET A 80 -45.05 1.39 -18.03
CA MET A 80 -44.49 1.11 -19.36
C MET A 80 -45.35 1.78 -20.43
N ALA A 81 -44.73 2.41 -21.44
CA ALA A 81 -45.33 2.62 -22.75
C ALA A 81 -44.21 2.83 -23.80
N ASP A 82 -44.33 2.18 -24.95
CA ASP A 82 -43.32 2.16 -26.02
C ASP A 82 -43.28 3.44 -26.85
N ALA A 83 -42.08 3.78 -27.35
CA ALA A 83 -41.89 4.62 -28.53
C ALA A 83 -40.53 4.30 -29.19
N ASP A 84 -40.50 3.29 -30.06
CA ASP A 84 -39.36 3.02 -30.94
C ASP A 84 -39.37 4.00 -32.13
N SER A 85 -38.23 4.66 -32.40
CA SER A 85 -37.76 4.85 -33.78
C SER A 85 -36.37 5.50 -33.88
N GLY A 86 -35.38 4.68 -34.23
CA GLY A 86 -34.60 5.00 -35.44
C GLY A 86 -33.17 5.53 -35.31
N ARG A 87 -32.23 4.69 -35.78
CA ARG A 87 -30.86 4.99 -36.28
C ARG A 87 -29.82 5.30 -35.20
N GLY A 88 -28.64 4.67 -35.17
CA GLY A 88 -28.09 3.59 -36.01
C GLY A 88 -26.56 3.60 -35.94
N GLY A 89 -25.91 2.49 -35.58
CA GLY A 89 -24.46 2.48 -35.35
C GLY A 89 -23.90 1.17 -34.80
N ALA A 90 -24.03 0.08 -35.55
CA ALA A 90 -23.52 -1.23 -35.15
C ALA A 90 -21.98 -1.30 -35.16
N TRP A 91 -21.36 -1.62 -34.02
CA TRP A 91 -19.95 -1.96 -33.94
C TRP A 91 -19.72 -3.45 -34.26
N ARG A 92 -19.10 -3.75 -35.40
CA ARG A 92 -18.64 -5.11 -35.73
C ARG A 92 -17.31 -5.42 -35.01
N PRO A 93 -17.11 -6.62 -34.44
CA PRO A 93 -15.82 -7.04 -33.93
C PRO A 93 -14.89 -7.45 -35.09
N VAL A 94 -13.77 -6.76 -35.26
CA VAL A 94 -12.71 -7.19 -36.18
C VAL A 94 -12.00 -8.41 -35.58
N ARG A 95 -12.28 -9.60 -36.12
CA ARG A 95 -11.45 -10.79 -35.93
C ARG A 95 -10.32 -10.76 -36.96
N THR A 96 -9.09 -10.51 -36.53
CA THR A 96 -7.91 -10.81 -37.35
C THR A 96 -7.30 -12.12 -36.86
N LEU A 97 -7.57 -13.19 -37.60
CA LEU A 97 -6.85 -14.46 -37.49
C LEU A 97 -5.58 -14.33 -38.35
N THR A 98 -4.39 -14.55 -37.78
CA THR A 98 -3.15 -14.65 -38.57
C THR A 98 -2.69 -16.09 -38.55
N VAL A 99 -2.85 -16.77 -39.68
CA VAL A 99 -2.23 -18.06 -39.96
C VAL A 99 -0.76 -17.80 -40.30
N ILE A 100 0.16 -18.51 -39.65
CA ILE A 100 1.59 -18.47 -39.99
C ILE A 100 1.88 -19.68 -40.88
N SER A 101 2.05 -19.46 -42.18
CA SER A 101 2.65 -20.47 -43.07
C SER A 101 4.16 -20.54 -42.80
N GLY A 102 4.67 -21.76 -42.66
CA GLY A 102 6.07 -21.99 -42.29
C GLY A 102 6.99 -22.08 -43.50
N ASP A 103 7.76 -21.03 -43.76
CA ASP A 103 8.88 -21.03 -44.73
C ASP A 103 10.13 -20.27 -44.19
N TRP A 104 10.18 -20.01 -42.88
CA TRP A 104 11.20 -19.14 -42.26
C TRP A 104 12.49 -19.83 -41.79
N LEU A 105 12.68 -21.12 -42.05
CA LEU A 105 13.78 -21.92 -41.46
C LEU A 105 14.96 -22.28 -42.38
N ASN A 106 14.88 -22.03 -43.70
CA ASN A 106 15.93 -22.43 -44.65
C ASN A 106 16.92 -21.32 -45.04
N GLY A 107 16.84 -20.13 -44.44
CA GLY A 107 17.63 -18.96 -44.86
C GLY A 107 19.04 -18.79 -44.26
N ILE A 108 19.50 -19.67 -43.36
CA ILE A 108 20.74 -19.45 -42.57
C ILE A 108 21.85 -20.45 -42.92
N ARG A 109 22.25 -20.53 -44.19
CA ARG A 109 23.52 -21.15 -44.65
C ARG A 109 24.09 -20.53 -45.94
N ALA A 110 24.40 -19.23 -45.89
CA ALA A 110 25.45 -18.60 -46.71
C ALA A 110 25.66 -17.16 -46.18
N MET A 111 26.86 -16.85 -45.69
CA MET A 111 27.27 -15.47 -45.36
C MET A 111 28.68 -15.24 -45.91
N ASP A 112 28.74 -14.73 -47.14
CA ASP A 112 29.91 -14.03 -47.64
C ASP A 112 29.86 -12.54 -47.27
N ALA A 113 31.02 -11.87 -47.38
CA ALA A 113 31.36 -10.66 -46.63
C ALA A 113 30.71 -9.33 -47.10
N ASP A 114 29.71 -9.35 -48.00
CA ASP A 114 29.06 -8.14 -48.55
C ASP A 114 27.80 -7.67 -47.77
N SER A 115 27.43 -8.35 -46.68
CA SER A 115 26.13 -8.16 -46.02
C SER A 115 26.02 -6.95 -45.05
N THR A 116 27.12 -6.28 -44.70
CA THR A 116 27.12 -5.18 -43.71
C THR A 116 26.47 -3.90 -44.23
N THR A 117 26.64 -3.57 -45.50
CA THR A 117 26.05 -2.38 -46.15
C THR A 117 24.52 -2.51 -46.28
N THR A 118 24.07 -3.68 -46.72
CA THR A 118 22.64 -3.98 -46.96
C THR A 118 21.84 -4.05 -45.66
N THR A 119 22.43 -4.61 -44.60
CA THR A 119 21.79 -4.68 -43.27
C THR A 119 21.68 -3.32 -42.59
N MET A 120 22.69 -2.45 -42.71
CA MET A 120 22.57 -1.05 -42.27
C MET A 120 21.52 -0.27 -43.05
N GLY A 121 21.44 -0.45 -44.38
CA GLY A 121 20.41 0.17 -45.22
C GLY A 121 18.99 -0.24 -44.81
N ALA A 122 18.76 -1.54 -44.57
CA ALA A 122 17.48 -2.04 -44.09
C ALA A 122 17.11 -1.49 -42.70
N ALA A 123 18.07 -1.42 -41.76
CA ALA A 123 17.85 -0.84 -40.44
C ALA A 123 17.48 0.66 -40.50
N LEU A 124 18.18 1.44 -41.33
CA LEU A 124 17.88 2.85 -41.57
C LEU A 124 16.50 3.04 -42.22
N ALA A 125 16.13 2.21 -43.19
CA ALA A 125 14.81 2.24 -43.82
C ALA A 125 13.67 1.92 -42.83
N ILE A 126 13.87 0.94 -41.93
CA ILE A 126 12.91 0.61 -40.87
C ILE A 126 12.77 1.76 -39.86
N VAL A 127 13.87 2.38 -39.45
CA VAL A 127 13.85 3.56 -38.57
C VAL A 127 13.15 4.74 -39.24
N ALA A 128 13.44 5.01 -40.52
CA ALA A 128 12.75 6.05 -41.29
C ALA A 128 11.25 5.78 -41.42
N ALA A 129 10.85 4.53 -41.73
CA ALA A 129 9.45 4.14 -41.80
C ALA A 129 8.73 4.28 -40.45
N LEU A 130 9.38 3.97 -39.32
CA LEU A 130 8.86 4.20 -37.97
C LEU A 130 8.71 5.70 -37.65
N VAL A 131 9.68 6.53 -38.05
CA VAL A 131 9.63 8.00 -37.86
C VAL A 131 8.54 8.65 -38.73
N VAL A 132 8.35 8.20 -39.97
CA VAL A 132 7.33 8.72 -40.90
C VAL A 132 5.92 8.22 -40.55
N SER A 133 5.79 6.99 -40.02
CA SER A 133 4.50 6.48 -39.53
C SER A 133 4.07 7.04 -38.19
N LEU A 134 5.00 7.54 -37.35
CA LEU A 134 4.68 8.12 -36.03
C LEU A 134 3.67 9.29 -36.08
N PRO A 135 3.79 10.31 -36.97
CA PRO A 135 2.78 11.35 -37.13
C PRO A 135 1.41 10.84 -37.62
N VAL A 136 1.40 9.82 -38.49
CA VAL A 136 0.18 9.23 -39.03
C VAL A 136 -0.54 8.41 -37.95
N LEU A 137 0.19 7.57 -37.21
CA LEU A 137 -0.29 6.88 -36.02
C LEU A 137 -0.74 7.86 -34.94
N TYR A 138 -0.02 8.96 -34.73
CA TYR A 138 -0.43 10.01 -33.79
C TYR A 138 -1.77 10.63 -34.18
N ARG A 139 -1.99 10.94 -35.47
CA ARG A 139 -3.31 11.39 -35.94
C ARG A 139 -4.37 10.29 -35.80
N LEU A 140 -4.09 9.05 -36.20
CA LEU A 140 -5.07 7.95 -36.11
C LEU A 140 -5.46 7.57 -34.67
N PHE A 141 -4.56 7.71 -33.69
CA PHE A 141 -4.84 7.41 -32.28
C PHE A 141 -5.31 8.61 -31.45
N PHE A 142 -5.03 9.86 -31.86
CA PHE A 142 -5.35 11.06 -31.06
C PHE A 142 -6.22 12.11 -31.77
N ALA A 143 -6.48 12.02 -33.08
CA ALA A 143 -7.44 12.88 -33.77
C ALA A 143 -8.85 12.26 -33.70
N GLY A 144 -9.53 12.47 -32.57
CA GLY A 144 -10.97 12.20 -32.46
C GLY A 144 -11.79 13.14 -33.34
N ALA A 145 -12.84 12.61 -33.97
CA ALA A 145 -13.72 13.35 -34.89
C ALA A 145 -14.23 14.68 -34.30
N GLY A 146 -14.36 15.68 -35.17
CA GLY A 146 -14.86 17.01 -34.83
C GLY A 146 -16.38 17.00 -34.67
N GLY A 147 -16.85 16.92 -33.42
CA GLY A 147 -18.20 17.32 -33.04
C GLY A 147 -18.16 18.67 -32.34
N THR A 148 -19.00 19.61 -32.77
CA THR A 148 -19.12 20.96 -32.18
C THR A 148 -19.93 20.94 -30.90
N THR A 149 -19.30 20.53 -29.80
CA THR A 149 -19.71 20.88 -28.44
C THR A 149 -18.66 21.79 -27.81
N THR A 150 -19.07 22.65 -26.87
CA THR A 150 -18.21 23.62 -26.18
C THR A 150 -17.20 22.93 -25.26
N ARG A 151 -16.13 22.38 -25.85
CA ARG A 151 -15.05 21.69 -25.14
C ARG A 151 -14.33 22.63 -24.18
N LYS A 152 -14.64 22.52 -22.89
CA LYS A 152 -13.88 23.13 -21.79
C LYS A 152 -12.39 22.76 -21.91
N PRO A 153 -11.45 23.67 -21.57
CA PRO A 153 -10.02 23.41 -21.72
C PRO A 153 -9.55 22.27 -20.79
N LEU A 154 -8.71 21.39 -21.33
CA LEU A 154 -8.07 20.32 -20.54
C LEU A 154 -7.03 20.89 -19.56
N PRO A 155 -6.75 20.19 -18.44
CA PRO A 155 -5.68 20.58 -17.52
C PRO A 155 -4.33 20.83 -18.20
N PRO A 156 -3.52 21.79 -17.71
CA PRO A 156 -2.22 22.14 -18.29
C PRO A 156 -1.23 20.97 -18.25
N GLY A 157 -0.19 21.06 -19.08
CA GLY A 157 0.89 20.06 -19.19
C GLY A 157 0.85 19.23 -20.48
N SER A 158 1.78 18.27 -20.60
CA SER A 158 1.98 17.42 -21.78
C SER A 158 1.87 15.93 -21.45
N PHE A 159 1.45 15.12 -22.43
CA PHE A 159 1.39 13.67 -22.27
C PHE A 159 2.78 13.01 -22.24
N GLY A 160 3.84 13.71 -22.67
CA GLY A 160 5.22 13.18 -22.72
C GLY A 160 5.51 12.45 -24.03
N LEU A 161 6.42 11.47 -23.99
CA LEU A 161 6.82 10.71 -25.17
C LEU A 161 5.67 9.84 -25.72
N PRO A 162 5.60 9.58 -27.04
CA PRO A 162 4.66 8.64 -27.61
C PRO A 162 4.70 7.28 -26.91
N VAL A 163 3.54 6.65 -26.75
CA VAL A 163 3.32 5.36 -26.07
C VAL A 163 3.67 5.35 -24.57
N VAL A 164 4.91 5.64 -24.17
CA VAL A 164 5.38 5.51 -22.77
C VAL A 164 5.05 6.72 -21.88
N GLY A 165 4.73 7.87 -22.47
CA GLY A 165 4.38 9.09 -21.75
C GLY A 165 5.53 9.59 -20.88
N GLN A 166 5.25 9.76 -19.59
CA GLN A 166 6.23 10.13 -18.56
C GLN A 166 6.57 8.96 -17.60
N THR A 167 6.07 7.74 -17.90
CA THR A 167 6.18 6.57 -17.02
C THR A 167 7.62 6.27 -16.60
N LEU A 168 8.57 6.32 -17.54
CA LEU A 168 9.99 6.05 -17.25
C LEU A 168 10.61 7.11 -16.33
N GLY A 169 10.16 8.37 -16.39
CA GLY A 169 10.59 9.43 -15.48
C GLY A 169 10.13 9.17 -14.05
N LEU A 170 8.85 8.84 -13.87
CA LEU A 170 8.29 8.45 -12.58
C LEU A 170 8.99 7.21 -12.02
N LEU A 171 9.17 6.15 -12.84
CA LEU A 171 9.85 4.93 -12.40
C LEU A 171 11.29 5.18 -11.98
N ARG A 172 12.07 5.99 -12.71
CA ARG A 172 13.44 6.35 -12.31
C ARG A 172 13.44 7.12 -10.98
N ALA A 173 12.54 8.09 -10.82
CA ALA A 173 12.45 8.88 -9.59
C ALA A 173 12.02 8.03 -8.38
N LEU A 174 11.15 7.03 -8.58
CA LEU A 174 10.76 6.04 -7.58
C LEU A 174 11.95 5.17 -7.13
N HIS A 175 12.73 4.61 -8.06
CA HIS A 175 13.94 3.85 -7.73
C HIS A 175 15.01 4.71 -7.05
N ALA A 176 15.25 5.93 -7.56
CA ALA A 176 16.20 6.88 -6.99
C ALA A 176 15.69 7.58 -5.70
N ASN A 177 14.52 7.19 -5.20
CA ASN A 177 13.85 7.77 -4.02
C ASN A 177 13.47 9.28 -4.12
N THR A 178 13.67 9.91 -5.29
CA THR A 178 13.39 11.33 -5.61
C THR A 178 12.00 11.56 -6.23
N ALA A 179 11.09 10.60 -6.08
CA ALA A 179 9.73 10.70 -6.65
C ALA A 179 8.94 11.90 -6.10
N GLU A 180 9.20 12.34 -4.87
CA GLU A 180 8.57 13.53 -4.30
C GLU A 180 9.04 14.80 -5.04
N GLU A 181 10.35 15.03 -5.18
CA GLU A 181 10.94 16.07 -6.04
C GLU A 181 10.46 16.02 -7.49
N TRP A 182 10.17 14.84 -8.03
CA TRP A 182 9.59 14.70 -9.37
C TRP A 182 8.15 15.25 -9.42
N LEU A 183 7.32 14.93 -8.43
CA LEU A 183 5.95 15.45 -8.31
C LEU A 183 5.92 16.96 -7.95
N ARG A 184 6.78 17.41 -7.04
CA ARG A 184 6.91 18.84 -6.66
C ARG A 184 7.29 19.71 -7.85
N ARG A 185 8.28 19.29 -8.66
CA ARG A 185 8.64 20.01 -9.90
C ARG A 185 7.49 20.05 -10.91
N ARG A 186 6.70 18.97 -11.03
CA ARG A 186 5.48 18.98 -11.86
C ARG A 186 4.45 19.99 -11.34
N ALA A 187 4.20 20.01 -10.04
CA ALA A 187 3.25 20.93 -9.41
C ALA A 187 3.68 22.41 -9.56
N ALA A 188 4.98 22.69 -9.48
CA ALA A 188 5.53 24.02 -9.73
C ALA A 188 5.40 24.45 -11.20
N ALA A 189 5.65 23.54 -12.15
CA ALA A 189 5.67 23.85 -13.58
C ALA A 189 4.28 23.92 -14.24
N HIS A 190 3.26 23.26 -13.68
CA HIS A 190 1.92 23.15 -14.28
C HIS A 190 0.77 23.41 -13.29
N GLY A 191 1.06 23.78 -12.05
CA GLY A 191 0.05 23.92 -11.01
C GLY A 191 -0.39 22.58 -10.38
N PRO A 192 -1.29 22.64 -9.38
CA PRO A 192 -1.71 21.48 -8.59
C PRO A 192 -2.60 20.48 -9.36
N VAL A 193 -3.07 20.85 -10.55
CA VAL A 193 -3.90 20.04 -11.45
C VAL A 193 -3.26 20.05 -12.84
N SER A 194 -2.75 18.91 -13.31
CA SER A 194 -2.09 18.85 -14.63
C SER A 194 -2.27 17.50 -15.33
N ARG A 195 -2.30 17.48 -16.65
CA ARG A 195 -2.36 16.24 -17.45
C ARG A 195 -0.97 15.65 -17.67
N LEU A 196 -0.90 14.32 -17.75
CA LEU A 196 0.27 13.53 -18.16
C LEU A 196 -0.17 12.18 -18.73
N SER A 197 0.76 11.37 -19.24
CA SER A 197 0.50 9.96 -19.54
C SER A 197 1.37 9.07 -18.67
N LEU A 198 0.74 8.13 -17.96
CA LEU A 198 1.39 7.08 -17.16
C LEU A 198 0.82 5.72 -17.59
N PHE A 199 1.69 4.72 -17.73
CA PHE A 199 1.32 3.36 -18.13
C PHE A 199 0.46 3.30 -19.41
N ARG A 200 0.80 4.16 -20.39
CA ARG A 200 0.08 4.37 -21.66
C ARG A 200 -1.33 4.97 -21.53
N ARG A 201 -1.73 5.47 -20.34
CA ARG A 201 -3.05 6.05 -20.09
C ARG A 201 -2.97 7.56 -19.88
N PRO A 202 -3.78 8.37 -20.58
CA PRO A 202 -4.06 9.74 -20.19
C PRO A 202 -4.46 9.79 -18.71
N THR A 203 -3.77 10.63 -17.95
CA THR A 203 -3.85 10.72 -16.49
C THR A 203 -3.95 12.19 -16.10
N VAL A 204 -4.75 12.50 -15.09
CA VAL A 204 -4.73 13.81 -14.42
C VAL A 204 -4.00 13.64 -13.09
N PHE A 205 -2.92 14.40 -12.91
CA PHE A 205 -2.23 14.56 -11.64
C PHE A 205 -2.95 15.63 -10.81
N LEU A 206 -3.23 15.29 -9.56
CA LEU A 206 -3.85 16.15 -8.54
C LEU A 206 -2.97 16.12 -7.29
N VAL A 207 -2.74 17.28 -6.66
CA VAL A 207 -1.93 17.40 -5.42
C VAL A 207 -2.38 18.56 -4.52
N GLY A 208 -2.21 18.40 -3.20
CA GLY A 208 -2.50 19.41 -2.17
C GLY A 208 -3.87 19.25 -1.50
N PRO A 209 -4.25 19.96 -0.42
CA PRO A 209 -5.46 19.67 0.40
C PRO A 209 -6.85 19.97 -0.16
N SER A 210 -7.00 20.99 -1.03
CA SER A 210 -8.15 21.08 -1.92
C SER A 210 -8.25 19.84 -2.79
N ALA A 211 -7.14 19.14 -2.95
CA ALA A 211 -7.10 17.72 -3.17
C ALA A 211 -6.95 16.83 -1.88
N ASN A 212 -7.86 16.74 -0.87
CA ASN A 212 -7.95 15.63 0.15
C ASN A 212 -9.21 14.71 0.27
N ARG A 213 -10.37 15.03 -0.32
CA ARG A 213 -11.62 14.22 -0.24
C ARG A 213 -12.27 13.75 -1.55
N PHE A 214 -12.48 14.52 -2.63
CA PHE A 214 -13.04 14.13 -3.94
C PHE A 214 -12.43 12.87 -4.58
N LEU A 215 -11.11 12.63 -4.57
CA LEU A 215 -10.52 11.35 -5.02
C LEU A 215 -10.80 10.19 -4.01
N PHE A 216 -11.39 10.48 -2.84
CA PHE A 216 -11.94 9.56 -1.83
C PHE A 216 -13.49 9.58 -1.69
N SER A 217 -14.18 10.63 -2.16
CA SER A 217 -15.57 10.96 -1.82
C SER A 217 -16.45 11.17 -3.06
N SER A 218 -15.85 11.32 -4.25
CA SER A 218 -16.59 11.27 -5.50
C SER A 218 -16.93 9.80 -5.80
N PRO A 219 -18.22 9.46 -5.97
CA PRO A 219 -18.62 8.11 -6.39
C PRO A 219 -18.17 7.81 -7.83
N ALA A 220 -17.96 8.85 -8.66
CA ALA A 220 -17.50 8.77 -10.04
C ALA A 220 -16.02 8.35 -10.19
N LEU A 221 -15.35 7.92 -9.11
CA LEU A 221 -13.94 7.55 -9.10
C LEU A 221 -13.70 6.18 -8.45
N THR A 222 -13.23 5.22 -9.24
CA THR A 222 -12.83 3.89 -8.76
C THR A 222 -11.31 3.74 -8.67
N THR A 223 -10.79 2.69 -8.03
CA THR A 223 -9.35 2.42 -8.01
C THR A 223 -8.85 2.01 -9.39
N MET A 224 -7.70 2.53 -9.82
CA MET A 224 -7.03 2.02 -11.01
C MET A 224 -5.99 0.95 -10.62
N ASN A 225 -6.11 -0.22 -11.23
CA ASN A 225 -5.12 -1.28 -11.14
C ASN A 225 -4.27 -1.37 -12.41
N SER A 226 -3.02 -1.84 -12.25
CA SER A 226 -2.17 -2.21 -13.38
C SER A 226 -2.72 -3.48 -14.02
N GLU A 227 -2.54 -3.63 -15.34
CA GLU A 227 -2.95 -4.85 -16.04
C GLU A 227 -2.16 -6.08 -15.54
N ALA A 228 -0.93 -5.87 -15.04
CA ALA A 228 -0.17 -6.91 -14.37
C ALA A 228 -0.85 -7.37 -13.08
N PHE A 229 -1.25 -6.43 -12.21
CA PHE A 229 -1.96 -6.74 -10.96
C PHE A 229 -3.27 -7.47 -11.22
N ALA A 230 -4.13 -6.93 -12.09
CA ALA A 230 -5.44 -7.52 -12.39
C ALA A 230 -5.36 -8.96 -12.96
N ARG A 231 -4.32 -9.27 -13.75
CA ARG A 231 -4.11 -10.62 -14.29
C ARG A 231 -3.49 -11.62 -13.31
N MET A 232 -2.86 -11.15 -12.24
CA MET A 232 -2.24 -12.00 -11.22
C MET A 232 -3.15 -12.22 -10.02
N VAL A 233 -3.75 -11.14 -9.52
CA VAL A 233 -4.58 -11.14 -8.31
C VAL A 233 -6.02 -11.49 -8.63
N GLY A 234 -6.50 -11.09 -9.80
CA GLY A 234 -7.88 -11.27 -10.26
C GLY A 234 -8.59 -9.94 -10.50
N ARG A 235 -9.89 -10.00 -10.80
CA ARG A 235 -10.71 -8.83 -11.14
C ARG A 235 -11.96 -8.66 -10.27
N ARG A 236 -12.22 -9.61 -9.35
CA ARG A 236 -13.34 -9.56 -8.40
C ARG A 236 -12.90 -9.14 -6.99
N THR A 237 -11.71 -8.53 -6.88
CA THR A 237 -11.17 -8.08 -5.60
C THR A 237 -11.93 -6.84 -5.10
N LEU A 238 -11.99 -6.63 -3.79
CA LEU A 238 -12.45 -5.39 -3.14
C LEU A 238 -11.82 -4.11 -3.73
N ARG A 239 -10.61 -4.24 -4.29
CA ARG A 239 -9.89 -3.14 -4.93
C ARG A 239 -10.39 -2.84 -6.34
N ASP A 240 -10.84 -3.85 -7.09
CA ASP A 240 -11.34 -3.74 -8.47
C ASP A 240 -12.83 -3.41 -8.54
N VAL A 241 -13.68 -4.10 -7.76
CA VAL A 241 -15.14 -3.92 -7.79
C VAL A 241 -15.55 -2.51 -7.35
N ALA A 242 -16.70 -2.04 -7.84
CA ALA A 242 -17.28 -0.71 -7.59
C ALA A 242 -18.79 -0.82 -7.28
N GLY A 243 -19.44 0.29 -6.92
CA GLY A 243 -20.88 0.32 -6.62
C GLY A 243 -21.29 -0.67 -5.53
N ASP A 244 -22.41 -1.35 -5.75
CA ASP A 244 -22.99 -2.29 -4.78
C ASP A 244 -22.13 -3.55 -4.58
N ASP A 245 -21.46 -4.04 -5.63
CA ASP A 245 -20.48 -5.14 -5.50
C ASP A 245 -19.34 -4.77 -4.55
N HIS A 246 -18.87 -3.51 -4.60
CA HIS A 246 -17.91 -3.03 -3.62
C HIS A 246 -18.50 -2.99 -2.21
N GLY A 247 -19.75 -2.53 -2.04
CA GLY A 247 -20.45 -2.58 -0.75
C GLY A 247 -20.52 -4.00 -0.18
N ARG A 248 -20.96 -4.96 -1.01
CA ARG A 248 -21.11 -6.38 -0.71
C ARG A 248 -19.78 -7.04 -0.32
N VAL A 249 -18.76 -6.95 -1.16
CA VAL A 249 -17.43 -7.51 -0.87
C VAL A 249 -16.80 -6.86 0.37
N ARG A 250 -16.95 -5.53 0.53
CA ARG A 250 -16.43 -4.81 1.69
C ARG A 250 -17.09 -5.27 3.00
N ALA A 251 -18.39 -5.49 3.01
CA ALA A 251 -19.13 -5.95 4.19
C ALA A 251 -18.60 -7.30 4.69
N MET A 252 -18.38 -8.25 3.78
CA MET A 252 -17.82 -9.57 4.09
C MET A 252 -16.40 -9.47 4.65
N MET A 253 -15.50 -8.75 3.97
CA MET A 253 -14.09 -8.66 4.38
C MET A 253 -13.89 -7.92 5.70
N VAL A 254 -14.64 -6.83 5.93
CA VAL A 254 -14.45 -5.97 7.10
C VAL A 254 -15.00 -6.60 8.38
N ARG A 255 -15.75 -7.72 8.30
CA ARG A 255 -16.17 -8.47 9.49
C ARG A 255 -14.99 -8.88 10.40
N PHE A 256 -13.85 -9.21 9.83
CA PHE A 256 -12.66 -9.68 10.58
C PHE A 256 -11.64 -8.57 10.85
N LEU A 257 -11.85 -7.39 10.27
CA LEU A 257 -10.93 -6.24 10.35
C LEU A 257 -11.51 -5.05 11.14
N ARG A 258 -12.80 -5.08 11.47
CA ARG A 258 -13.45 -4.13 12.39
C ARG A 258 -12.86 -4.21 13.80
N LEU A 259 -12.98 -3.13 14.55
CA LEU A 259 -12.45 -2.98 15.90
C LEU A 259 -12.74 -4.18 16.83
N ASP A 260 -13.99 -4.65 16.89
CA ASP A 260 -14.39 -5.75 17.78
C ASP A 260 -13.82 -7.13 17.39
N ALA A 261 -13.53 -7.33 16.10
CA ALA A 261 -12.83 -8.52 15.64
C ALA A 261 -11.33 -8.42 15.94
N VAL A 262 -10.72 -7.27 15.64
CA VAL A 262 -9.31 -6.98 15.91
C VAL A 262 -8.99 -7.08 17.42
N ARG A 263 -9.90 -6.67 18.30
CA ARG A 263 -9.82 -6.88 19.75
C ARG A 263 -9.63 -8.35 20.15
N ARG A 264 -10.31 -9.28 19.47
CA ARG A 264 -10.17 -10.73 19.70
C ARG A 264 -8.89 -11.31 19.08
N HIS A 265 -8.32 -10.63 18.09
CA HIS A 265 -7.07 -11.07 17.44
C HIS A 265 -5.82 -10.75 18.26
N VAL A 266 -5.87 -9.78 19.20
CA VAL A 266 -4.70 -9.29 19.94
C VAL A 266 -3.84 -10.41 20.53
N ALA A 267 -4.43 -11.34 21.29
CA ALA A 267 -3.68 -12.43 21.92
C ALA A 267 -3.04 -13.39 20.89
N GLY A 268 -3.69 -13.59 19.74
CA GLY A 268 -3.13 -14.38 18.63
C GLY A 268 -1.98 -13.68 17.94
N MET A 269 -2.08 -12.36 17.73
CA MET A 269 -0.97 -11.55 17.19
C MET A 269 0.22 -11.51 18.15
N ASP A 270 -0.05 -11.37 19.46
CA ASP A 270 0.97 -11.37 20.51
C ASP A 270 1.74 -12.70 20.58
N ALA A 271 1.04 -13.83 20.55
CA ALA A 271 1.67 -15.14 20.48
C ALA A 271 2.54 -15.31 19.22
N GLU A 272 2.04 -14.88 18.05
CA GLU A 272 2.77 -14.99 16.79
C GLU A 272 4.03 -14.10 16.77
N VAL A 273 3.92 -12.86 17.25
CA VAL A 273 5.06 -11.92 17.37
C VAL A 273 6.13 -12.48 18.31
N ARG A 274 5.74 -13.01 19.48
CA ARG A 274 6.70 -13.64 20.40
C ARG A 274 7.39 -14.82 19.74
N ARG A 275 6.62 -15.78 19.20
CA ARG A 275 7.12 -16.97 18.47
C ARG A 275 8.13 -16.58 17.39
N HIS A 276 7.82 -15.56 16.58
CA HIS A 276 8.67 -15.10 15.49
C HIS A 276 9.99 -14.51 16.00
N LEU A 277 9.96 -13.66 17.03
CA LEU A 277 11.16 -13.06 17.60
C LEU A 277 12.05 -14.12 18.30
N ASP A 278 11.45 -15.07 19.01
CA ASP A 278 12.19 -16.18 19.62
C ASP A 278 12.84 -17.10 18.57
N ALA A 279 12.17 -17.37 17.43
CA ALA A 279 12.71 -18.21 16.36
C ALA A 279 13.74 -17.50 15.44
N HIS A 280 13.60 -16.20 15.23
CA HIS A 280 14.33 -15.48 14.17
C HIS A 280 15.23 -14.33 14.66
N TRP A 281 15.14 -13.90 15.92
CA TRP A 281 15.96 -12.81 16.48
C TRP A 281 16.79 -13.27 17.68
N ARG A 282 16.23 -14.07 18.59
CA ARG A 282 16.94 -14.57 19.77
C ARG A 282 18.21 -15.33 19.37
N GLY A 283 19.32 -15.03 20.05
CA GLY A 283 20.64 -15.63 19.77
C GLY A 283 21.35 -15.15 18.50
N ARG A 284 20.80 -14.19 17.74
CA ARG A 284 21.48 -13.59 16.57
C ARG A 284 22.16 -12.28 16.93
N GLY A 285 23.31 -12.01 16.33
CA GLY A 285 24.00 -10.70 16.44
C GLY A 285 23.51 -9.64 15.45
N THR A 286 23.01 -10.05 14.28
CA THR A 286 22.52 -9.15 13.23
C THR A 286 21.27 -9.72 12.57
N VAL A 287 20.27 -8.86 12.26
CA VAL A 287 19.00 -9.25 11.62
C VAL A 287 18.68 -8.33 10.44
N ALA A 288 18.24 -8.92 9.33
CA ALA A 288 17.60 -8.21 8.22
C ALA A 288 16.12 -8.00 8.53
N VAL A 289 15.76 -6.77 8.92
CA VAL A 289 14.44 -6.45 9.47
C VAL A 289 13.34 -6.61 8.44
N MET A 290 13.49 -6.07 7.23
CA MET A 290 12.42 -6.09 6.21
C MET A 290 12.02 -7.51 5.79
N PRO A 291 12.94 -8.45 5.49
CA PRO A 291 12.58 -9.86 5.31
C PRO A 291 11.90 -10.49 6.53
N SER A 292 12.40 -10.18 7.73
CA SER A 292 11.85 -10.71 8.99
C SER A 292 10.41 -10.24 9.25
N MET A 293 10.13 -8.95 9.08
CA MET A 293 8.79 -8.37 9.28
C MET A 293 7.81 -8.80 8.19
N LYS A 294 8.28 -9.07 6.97
CA LYS A 294 7.46 -9.70 5.92
C LYS A 294 7.01 -11.11 6.34
N SER A 295 7.93 -11.94 6.81
CA SER A 295 7.57 -13.27 7.35
C SER A 295 6.63 -13.18 8.55
N LEU A 296 6.87 -12.26 9.49
CA LEU A 296 5.99 -12.05 10.65
C LEU A 296 4.57 -11.68 10.25
N THR A 297 4.40 -10.68 9.38
CA THR A 297 3.07 -10.19 8.95
C THR A 297 2.34 -11.20 8.06
N PHE A 298 3.07 -12.03 7.31
CA PHE A 298 2.51 -13.23 6.68
C PHE A 298 1.90 -14.16 7.71
N ASP A 299 2.70 -14.51 8.72
CA ASP A 299 2.37 -15.50 9.74
C ASP A 299 1.20 -15.04 10.63
N VAL A 300 1.22 -13.78 11.07
CA VAL A 300 0.11 -13.15 11.81
C VAL A 300 -1.19 -13.28 11.04
N MET A 301 -1.21 -12.89 9.77
CA MET A 301 -2.40 -12.99 8.91
C MET A 301 -2.88 -14.44 8.74
N CYS A 302 -1.98 -15.40 8.52
CA CYS A 302 -2.33 -16.83 8.45
C CYS A 302 -2.98 -17.32 9.73
N THR A 303 -2.40 -17.01 10.89
CA THR A 303 -2.94 -17.40 12.19
C THR A 303 -4.29 -16.73 12.49
N VAL A 304 -4.46 -15.42 12.24
CA VAL A 304 -5.66 -14.68 12.72
C VAL A 304 -6.80 -14.50 11.70
N LEU A 305 -6.51 -14.45 10.39
CA LEU A 305 -7.56 -14.29 9.36
C LEU A 305 -7.98 -15.60 8.69
N PHE A 306 -7.05 -16.54 8.52
CA PHE A 306 -7.31 -17.84 7.86
C PHE A 306 -7.35 -19.03 8.84
N ARG A 307 -7.03 -18.81 10.11
CA ARG A 307 -6.92 -19.84 11.18
C ARG A 307 -6.03 -21.02 10.77
N LEU A 308 -4.95 -20.75 10.05
CA LEU A 308 -3.90 -21.71 9.73
C LEU A 308 -2.91 -21.71 10.90
N GLY A 309 -2.89 -22.79 11.67
CA GLY A 309 -2.04 -22.94 12.86
C GLY A 309 -0.58 -23.26 12.53
N THR A 310 0.08 -23.94 13.46
CA THR A 310 1.47 -24.42 13.34
C THR A 310 1.57 -25.95 13.39
N GLY A 311 0.46 -26.65 13.11
CA GLY A 311 0.49 -28.10 12.86
C GLY A 311 1.20 -28.42 11.55
N THR A 312 1.56 -29.69 11.33
CA THR A 312 2.35 -30.11 10.16
C THR A 312 1.70 -29.70 8.83
N ASP A 313 0.40 -29.96 8.69
CA ASP A 313 -0.35 -29.66 7.46
C ASP A 313 -0.49 -28.15 7.21
N ASP A 314 -0.90 -27.39 8.24
CA ASP A 314 -1.00 -25.93 8.18
C ASP A 314 0.36 -25.27 7.89
N THR A 315 1.46 -25.83 8.40
CA THR A 315 2.81 -25.31 8.17
C THR A 315 3.21 -25.46 6.71
N ALA A 316 2.93 -26.61 6.08
CA ALA A 316 3.16 -26.81 4.65
C ALA A 316 2.33 -25.84 3.80
N VAL A 317 1.05 -25.66 4.13
CA VAL A 317 0.15 -24.70 3.48
C VAL A 317 0.67 -23.26 3.61
N ARG A 318 1.07 -22.84 4.82
CA ARG A 318 1.67 -21.51 5.07
C ARG A 318 2.95 -21.30 4.25
N GLN A 319 3.83 -22.29 4.18
CA GLN A 319 5.08 -22.21 3.44
C GLN A 319 4.88 -22.10 1.92
N GLU A 320 3.97 -22.90 1.33
CA GLU A 320 3.66 -22.81 -0.11
C GLU A 320 3.03 -21.45 -0.43
N LEU A 321 2.00 -21.03 0.33
CA LEU A 321 1.37 -19.72 0.18
C LEU A 321 2.43 -18.59 0.25
N SER A 322 3.25 -18.54 1.31
CA SER A 322 4.28 -17.50 1.51
C SER A 322 5.21 -17.39 0.31
N THR A 323 5.70 -18.53 -0.20
CA THR A 323 6.57 -18.60 -1.38
C THR A 323 5.93 -17.95 -2.61
N GLU A 324 4.65 -18.26 -2.88
CA GLU A 324 3.95 -17.71 -4.03
C GLU A 324 3.58 -16.23 -3.85
N PHE A 325 3.20 -15.79 -2.65
CA PHE A 325 2.86 -14.39 -2.39
C PHE A 325 4.07 -13.47 -2.47
N GLN A 326 5.23 -13.88 -1.97
CA GLN A 326 6.47 -13.14 -2.14
C GLN A 326 6.83 -12.98 -3.62
N GLN A 327 6.58 -14.01 -4.45
CA GLN A 327 6.78 -13.92 -5.89
C GLN A 327 5.70 -13.05 -6.58
N LEU A 328 4.45 -13.04 -6.10
CA LEU A 328 3.38 -12.17 -6.61
C LEU A 328 3.63 -10.68 -6.31
N ALA A 329 4.15 -10.34 -5.12
CA ALA A 329 4.45 -8.98 -4.72
C ALA A 329 5.45 -8.29 -5.68
N ARG A 330 6.42 -9.05 -6.20
CA ARG A 330 7.37 -8.59 -7.25
C ARG A 330 6.70 -8.22 -8.58
N GLY A 331 5.47 -8.67 -8.82
CA GLY A 331 4.74 -8.50 -10.07
C GLY A 331 3.86 -7.27 -10.17
N ILE A 332 3.55 -6.58 -9.05
CA ILE A 332 2.48 -5.54 -8.99
C ILE A 332 2.71 -4.42 -10.03
N TRP A 333 3.98 -4.04 -10.26
CA TRP A 333 4.41 -3.03 -11.23
C TRP A 333 5.23 -3.61 -12.40
N ALA A 334 5.25 -4.93 -12.56
CA ALA A 334 5.93 -5.58 -13.67
C ALA A 334 5.29 -5.22 -15.02
N VAL A 335 6.11 -5.16 -16.07
CA VAL A 335 5.62 -4.93 -17.44
C VAL A 335 4.76 -6.14 -17.86
N PRO A 336 3.49 -5.97 -18.27
CA PRO A 336 2.53 -7.07 -18.46
C PRO A 336 2.71 -7.85 -19.78
N VAL A 337 3.96 -8.15 -20.15
CA VAL A 337 4.31 -8.91 -21.36
C VAL A 337 4.76 -10.31 -20.95
N ASN A 338 4.07 -11.34 -21.45
CA ASN A 338 4.21 -12.72 -20.99
C ASN A 338 5.38 -13.48 -21.68
N LEU A 339 6.61 -12.97 -21.58
CA LEU A 339 7.80 -13.64 -22.15
C LEU A 339 8.36 -14.72 -21.20
N PRO A 340 9.03 -15.78 -21.71
CA PRO A 340 9.60 -16.87 -20.90
C PRO A 340 10.42 -16.41 -19.67
N PHE A 341 11.27 -15.40 -19.86
CA PHE A 341 12.18 -14.84 -18.86
C PHE A 341 11.58 -13.68 -18.03
N SER A 342 10.36 -13.23 -18.34
CA SER A 342 9.76 -12.05 -17.69
C SER A 342 9.39 -12.30 -16.22
N THR A 343 9.54 -11.27 -15.37
CA THR A 343 8.98 -11.28 -14.01
C THR A 343 7.48 -11.55 -14.05
N PHE A 344 6.76 -10.95 -15.00
CA PHE A 344 5.32 -11.13 -15.14
C PHE A 344 4.91 -12.59 -15.37
N ARG A 345 5.62 -13.35 -16.24
CA ARG A 345 5.36 -14.79 -16.42
C ARG A 345 5.60 -15.59 -15.13
N ARG A 346 6.69 -15.30 -14.40
CA ARG A 346 6.96 -15.95 -13.10
C ARG A 346 5.83 -15.70 -12.11
N CYS A 347 5.33 -14.46 -12.03
CA CYS A 347 4.21 -14.11 -11.17
C CYS A 347 2.86 -14.73 -11.63
N LEU A 348 2.62 -14.90 -12.94
CA LEU A 348 1.46 -15.65 -13.45
C LEU A 348 1.57 -17.16 -13.18
N ALA A 349 2.77 -17.73 -13.08
CA ALA A 349 2.97 -19.09 -12.60
C ALA A 349 2.71 -19.20 -11.08
N ALA A 350 3.18 -18.21 -10.31
CA ALA A 350 2.94 -18.14 -8.87
C ALA A 350 1.45 -17.98 -8.53
N SER A 351 0.73 -17.10 -9.24
CA SER A 351 -0.73 -16.96 -9.13
C SER A 351 -1.44 -18.31 -9.29
N ARG A 352 -1.06 -19.11 -10.30
CA ARG A 352 -1.63 -20.44 -10.55
C ARG A 352 -1.26 -21.52 -9.53
N ARG A 353 -0.22 -21.31 -8.72
CA ARG A 353 0.10 -22.18 -7.57
C ARG A 353 -0.68 -21.71 -6.34
N GLY A 354 -0.55 -20.45 -5.95
CA GLY A 354 -1.28 -19.86 -4.83
C GLY A 354 -2.81 -20.05 -4.93
N ARG A 355 -3.40 -19.88 -6.12
CA ARG A 355 -4.83 -20.16 -6.37
C ARG A 355 -5.22 -21.61 -6.09
N ARG A 356 -4.34 -22.60 -6.35
CA ARG A 356 -4.62 -24.01 -6.06
C ARG A 356 -4.58 -24.29 -4.56
N VAL A 357 -3.61 -23.72 -3.85
CA VAL A 357 -3.54 -23.87 -2.38
C VAL A 357 -4.76 -23.21 -1.71
N VAL A 358 -5.12 -21.99 -2.13
CA VAL A 358 -6.32 -21.30 -1.66
C VAL A 358 -7.61 -22.09 -1.98
N ALA A 359 -7.71 -22.69 -3.17
CA ALA A 359 -8.83 -23.57 -3.51
C ALA A 359 -8.91 -24.80 -2.58
N GLY A 360 -7.78 -25.39 -2.19
CA GLY A 360 -7.71 -26.45 -1.18
C GLY A 360 -8.30 -26.02 0.16
N VAL A 361 -7.88 -24.86 0.68
CA VAL A 361 -8.42 -24.27 1.92
C VAL A 361 -9.93 -24.01 1.79
N ILE A 362 -10.41 -23.51 0.65
CA ILE A 362 -11.84 -23.27 0.39
C ILE A 362 -12.64 -24.59 0.47
N GLN A 363 -12.18 -25.68 -0.16
CA GLN A 363 -12.90 -26.96 -0.08
C GLN A 363 -12.88 -27.56 1.33
N GLU A 364 -11.76 -27.44 2.05
CA GLU A 364 -11.65 -27.92 3.43
C GLU A 364 -12.62 -27.18 4.36
N ARG A 365 -12.67 -25.83 4.29
CA ARG A 365 -13.62 -25.00 5.06
C ARG A 365 -15.08 -25.26 4.66
N ARG A 366 -15.37 -25.43 3.38
CA ARG A 366 -16.71 -25.84 2.90
C ARG A 366 -17.15 -27.17 3.52
N ALA A 367 -16.27 -28.17 3.52
CA ALA A 367 -16.60 -29.49 4.04
C ALA A 367 -16.84 -29.46 5.56
N LYS A 368 -16.03 -28.69 6.32
CA LYS A 368 -16.26 -28.45 7.75
C LYS A 368 -17.60 -27.73 8.02
N LEU A 369 -17.92 -26.70 7.23
CA LEU A 369 -19.18 -25.95 7.36
C LEU A 369 -20.40 -26.83 7.07
N GLN A 370 -20.32 -27.70 6.07
CA GLN A 370 -21.38 -28.67 5.74
C GLN A 370 -21.60 -29.74 6.83
N ARG A 371 -20.54 -30.11 7.58
CA ARG A 371 -20.63 -31.03 8.72
C ARG A 371 -21.00 -30.36 10.05
N GLY A 372 -21.14 -29.03 10.07
CA GLY A 372 -21.39 -28.26 11.31
C GLY A 372 -20.15 -28.12 12.21
N GLU A 373 -18.96 -28.43 11.71
CA GLU A 373 -17.68 -28.39 12.46
C GLU A 373 -17.02 -27.00 12.47
N SER A 374 -17.61 -26.01 11.79
CA SER A 374 -17.09 -24.64 11.72
C SER A 374 -18.21 -23.61 11.61
N SER A 375 -17.96 -22.42 12.15
CA SER A 375 -18.88 -21.29 12.19
C SER A 375 -18.44 -20.16 11.24
N PRO A 376 -19.38 -19.38 10.66
CA PRO A 376 -19.08 -18.13 9.93
C PRO A 376 -18.40 -17.03 10.77
N ALA A 377 -18.08 -17.29 12.03
CA ALA A 377 -17.31 -16.42 12.91
C ALA A 377 -15.82 -16.81 13.03
N ASP A 378 -15.42 -18.01 12.58
CA ASP A 378 -14.10 -18.58 12.86
C ASP A 378 -12.99 -17.94 12.03
N ASP A 379 -13.20 -17.84 10.72
CA ASP A 379 -12.25 -17.30 9.75
C ASP A 379 -12.94 -16.59 8.57
N VAL A 380 -12.16 -15.81 7.81
CA VAL A 380 -12.68 -14.98 6.72
C VAL A 380 -13.20 -15.80 5.53
N VAL A 381 -12.61 -16.98 5.26
CA VAL A 381 -12.99 -17.90 4.18
C VAL A 381 -14.34 -18.54 4.50
N THR A 382 -14.48 -19.10 5.70
CA THR A 382 -15.73 -19.70 6.19
C THR A 382 -16.86 -18.68 6.22
N HIS A 383 -16.57 -17.43 6.59
CA HIS A 383 -17.56 -16.35 6.49
C HIS A 383 -17.98 -16.03 5.06
N MET A 384 -17.03 -15.91 4.13
CA MET A 384 -17.34 -15.65 2.72
C MET A 384 -18.15 -16.78 2.08
N LEU A 385 -17.82 -18.03 2.40
CA LEU A 385 -18.57 -19.23 1.99
C LEU A 385 -20.02 -19.19 2.50
N ALA A 386 -20.22 -18.90 3.79
CA ALA A 386 -21.54 -18.79 4.39
C ALA A 386 -22.37 -17.61 3.84
N GLY A 387 -21.71 -16.55 3.35
CA GLY A 387 -22.35 -15.45 2.64
C GLY A 387 -22.64 -15.72 1.15
N GLY A 388 -22.39 -16.94 0.67
CA GLY A 388 -22.70 -17.33 -0.71
C GLY A 388 -21.79 -16.73 -1.79
N LEU A 389 -20.57 -16.29 -1.44
CA LEU A 389 -19.64 -15.74 -2.44
C LEU A 389 -19.10 -16.88 -3.35
N PRO A 390 -18.99 -16.67 -4.67
CA PRO A 390 -18.39 -17.66 -5.57
C PRO A 390 -16.91 -17.91 -5.27
N ASP A 391 -16.43 -19.15 -5.39
CA ASP A 391 -15.05 -19.57 -5.07
C ASP A 391 -13.97 -18.70 -5.76
N GLU A 392 -14.23 -18.22 -6.97
CA GLU A 392 -13.31 -17.31 -7.67
C GLU A 392 -13.23 -15.93 -7.00
N GLU A 393 -14.35 -15.39 -6.50
CA GLU A 393 -14.40 -14.13 -5.76
C GLU A 393 -13.75 -14.26 -4.38
N ILE A 394 -13.97 -15.40 -3.70
CA ILE A 394 -13.28 -15.75 -2.45
C ILE A 394 -11.76 -15.83 -2.70
N THR A 395 -11.35 -16.55 -3.75
CA THR A 395 -9.93 -16.73 -4.11
C THR A 395 -9.25 -15.40 -4.46
N ASP A 396 -9.89 -14.57 -5.29
CA ASP A 396 -9.41 -13.24 -5.66
C ASP A 396 -9.20 -12.36 -4.41
N ASN A 397 -10.14 -12.39 -3.45
CA ASN A 397 -10.07 -11.58 -2.23
C ASN A 397 -9.09 -12.11 -1.18
N ILE A 398 -8.91 -13.42 -1.05
CA ILE A 398 -7.84 -14.01 -0.22
C ILE A 398 -6.46 -13.61 -0.77
N ILE A 399 -6.23 -13.78 -2.07
CA ILE A 399 -4.97 -13.40 -2.72
C ILE A 399 -4.72 -11.89 -2.58
N PHE A 400 -5.76 -11.07 -2.69
CA PHE A 400 -5.67 -9.64 -2.45
C PHE A 400 -5.30 -9.29 -1.00
N LEU A 401 -5.96 -9.89 0.01
CA LEU A 401 -5.62 -9.70 1.42
C LEU A 401 -4.15 -10.02 1.69
N MET A 402 -3.66 -11.13 1.14
CA MET A 402 -2.30 -11.62 1.36
C MET A 402 -1.23 -10.71 0.77
N ILE A 403 -1.53 -10.01 -0.32
CA ILE A 403 -0.65 -8.96 -0.86
C ILE A 403 -0.80 -7.65 -0.07
N ALA A 404 -2.00 -7.32 0.42
CA ALA A 404 -2.29 -6.05 1.08
C ALA A 404 -1.73 -5.95 2.51
N ALA A 405 -1.89 -6.98 3.34
CA ALA A 405 -1.45 -6.97 4.74
C ALA A 405 0.07 -7.11 4.88
N HIS A 406 0.67 -8.01 4.09
CA HIS A 406 2.08 -8.39 4.17
C HIS A 406 3.06 -7.20 3.98
N ASP A 407 3.03 -6.56 2.80
CA ASP A 407 4.04 -5.54 2.46
C ASP A 407 3.83 -4.20 3.18
N THR A 408 2.60 -3.92 3.65
CA THR A 408 2.26 -2.60 4.23
C THR A 408 2.66 -2.49 5.69
N THR A 409 2.24 -3.42 6.56
CA THR A 409 2.64 -3.38 7.98
C THR A 409 4.13 -3.67 8.13
N ALA A 410 4.70 -4.61 7.36
CA ALA A 410 6.13 -4.92 7.42
C ALA A 410 7.00 -3.70 7.10
N ALA A 411 6.61 -2.89 6.12
CA ALA A 411 7.29 -1.64 5.81
C ALA A 411 7.14 -0.61 6.94
N LEU A 412 5.94 -0.45 7.52
CA LEU A 412 5.73 0.45 8.66
C LEU A 412 6.64 0.10 9.85
N ILE A 413 6.63 -1.16 10.31
CA ILE A 413 7.48 -1.60 11.43
C ILE A 413 8.96 -1.39 11.10
N THR A 414 9.40 -1.79 9.90
CA THR A 414 10.80 -1.64 9.46
C THR A 414 11.25 -0.18 9.49
N PHE A 415 10.48 0.74 8.89
CA PHE A 415 10.85 2.15 8.86
C PHE A 415 10.71 2.82 10.23
N LEU A 416 9.80 2.37 11.08
CA LEU A 416 9.69 2.86 12.46
C LEU A 416 10.94 2.50 13.26
N LEU A 417 11.42 1.25 13.21
CA LEU A 417 12.67 0.84 13.87
C LEU A 417 13.88 1.62 13.36
N ARG A 418 13.94 1.94 12.05
CA ARG A 418 14.95 2.85 11.49
C ARG A 418 14.84 4.28 12.03
N GLN A 419 13.63 4.85 12.12
CA GLN A 419 13.45 6.20 12.66
C GLN A 419 13.79 6.28 14.16
N LEU A 420 13.42 5.27 14.94
CA LEU A 420 13.78 5.16 16.36
C LEU A 420 15.29 4.93 16.56
N GLU A 421 15.95 4.21 15.64
CA GLU A 421 17.41 4.11 15.62
C GLU A 421 18.02 5.52 15.50
N SER A 422 17.60 6.30 14.51
CA SER A 422 18.19 7.63 14.26
C SER A 422 17.69 8.74 15.21
N ASN A 423 16.62 8.51 15.99
CA ASN A 423 16.05 9.46 16.93
C ASN A 423 15.93 8.84 18.33
N LYS A 424 17.01 8.98 19.13
CA LYS A 424 17.11 8.39 20.47
C LYS A 424 16.10 8.98 21.48
N ASP A 425 15.64 10.23 21.30
CA ASP A 425 14.61 10.85 22.15
C ASP A 425 13.22 10.22 21.93
N ALA A 426 12.88 9.94 20.67
CA ALA A 426 11.66 9.21 20.32
C ALA A 426 11.74 7.76 20.81
N TYR A 427 12.90 7.10 20.63
CA TYR A 427 13.13 5.76 21.16
C TYR A 427 12.99 5.69 22.69
N ALA A 428 13.58 6.62 23.44
CA ALA A 428 13.47 6.65 24.90
C ALA A 428 12.01 6.76 25.38
N LYS A 429 11.20 7.58 24.71
CA LYS A 429 9.77 7.74 25.04
C LYS A 429 8.93 6.51 24.68
N VAL A 430 9.20 5.88 23.52
CA VAL A 430 8.59 4.59 23.15
C VAL A 430 8.98 3.52 24.18
N LEU A 431 10.27 3.37 24.48
CA LEU A 431 10.77 2.40 25.45
C LEU A 431 10.14 2.59 26.84
N GLN A 432 10.05 3.84 27.33
CA GLN A 432 9.41 4.15 28.59
C GLN A 432 7.93 3.73 28.62
N GLU A 433 7.17 4.06 27.57
CA GLU A 433 5.76 3.65 27.42
C GLU A 433 5.61 2.13 27.45
N GLN A 434 6.47 1.41 26.71
CA GLN A 434 6.39 -0.04 26.58
C GLN A 434 6.86 -0.80 27.84
N VAL A 435 7.88 -0.30 28.55
CA VAL A 435 8.36 -0.87 29.82
C VAL A 435 7.32 -0.72 30.94
N VAL A 436 6.58 0.40 30.98
CA VAL A 436 5.46 0.58 31.94
C VAL A 436 4.36 -0.45 31.70
N ILE A 437 4.07 -0.79 30.44
CA ILE A 437 3.10 -1.84 30.10
C ILE A 437 3.66 -3.21 30.48
N ALA A 438 4.88 -3.55 30.07
CA ALA A 438 5.50 -4.85 30.35
C ALA A 438 5.55 -5.17 31.85
N ARG A 439 5.90 -4.18 32.69
CA ARG A 439 5.92 -4.31 34.16
C ARG A 439 4.54 -4.53 34.80
N SER A 440 3.45 -4.27 34.08
CA SER A 440 2.08 -4.55 34.56
C SER A 440 1.54 -5.92 34.15
N LYS A 441 2.34 -6.73 33.44
CA LYS A 441 1.97 -8.08 32.97
C LYS A 441 2.63 -9.15 33.83
N ALA A 442 1.94 -10.26 34.06
CA ALA A 442 2.55 -11.47 34.61
C ALA A 442 3.46 -12.16 33.55
N PRO A 443 4.46 -12.95 33.96
CA PRO A 443 5.32 -13.69 33.03
C PRO A 443 4.50 -14.57 32.06
N GLY A 444 4.67 -14.33 30.75
CA GLY A 444 3.96 -15.06 29.69
C GLY A 444 2.52 -14.60 29.41
N GLU A 445 1.98 -13.66 30.18
CA GLU A 445 0.66 -13.07 29.96
C GLU A 445 0.64 -12.28 28.64
N ALA A 446 -0.33 -12.59 27.77
CA ALA A 446 -0.48 -11.90 26.49
C ALA A 446 -0.92 -10.44 26.67
N LEU A 447 -0.50 -9.56 25.76
CA LEU A 447 -1.03 -8.21 25.67
C LEU A 447 -2.57 -8.23 25.47
N SER A 448 -3.24 -7.30 26.12
CA SER A 448 -4.69 -7.07 25.99
C SER A 448 -5.00 -5.88 25.07
N TRP A 449 -6.26 -5.68 24.71
CA TRP A 449 -6.67 -4.46 24.01
C TRP A 449 -6.43 -3.19 24.83
N ASP A 450 -6.55 -3.26 26.16
CA ASP A 450 -6.32 -2.09 27.04
C ASP A 450 -4.85 -1.66 27.00
N ASP A 451 -3.93 -2.62 27.10
CA ASP A 451 -2.48 -2.41 26.98
C ASP A 451 -2.15 -1.64 25.69
N LEU A 452 -2.70 -2.07 24.55
CA LEU A 452 -2.49 -1.40 23.26
C LEU A 452 -3.12 0.00 23.19
N SER A 453 -4.23 0.23 23.88
CA SER A 453 -4.88 1.54 23.94
C SER A 453 -4.05 2.59 24.70
N ARG A 454 -3.16 2.13 25.58
CA ARG A 454 -2.20 2.93 26.35
C ARG A 454 -0.94 3.29 25.55
N MET A 455 -0.65 2.61 24.44
CA MET A 455 0.53 2.83 23.57
C MET A 455 0.41 4.07 22.65
N ARG A 456 0.04 5.21 23.23
CA ARG A 456 -0.35 6.44 22.50
C ARG A 456 0.83 7.09 21.79
N TYR A 457 1.99 7.16 22.44
CA TYR A 457 3.21 7.73 21.88
C TYR A 457 3.80 6.83 20.78
N THR A 458 3.80 5.52 21.01
CA THR A 458 4.23 4.53 20.01
C THR A 458 3.38 4.62 18.73
N TRP A 459 2.05 4.76 18.87
CA TRP A 459 1.19 4.97 17.70
C TRP A 459 1.44 6.33 17.02
N ALA A 460 1.70 7.40 17.76
CA ALA A 460 2.08 8.69 17.19
C ALA A 460 3.40 8.60 16.40
N ALA A 461 4.41 7.86 16.90
CA ALA A 461 5.66 7.61 16.19
C ALA A 461 5.45 6.77 14.91
N ALA A 462 4.52 5.79 14.93
CA ALA A 462 4.12 5.04 13.75
C ALA A 462 3.42 5.94 12.70
N MET A 463 2.55 6.86 13.12
CA MET A 463 1.90 7.83 12.23
C MET A 463 2.88 8.84 11.63
N GLU A 464 3.85 9.32 12.40
CA GLU A 464 4.93 10.16 11.90
C GLU A 464 5.84 9.40 10.92
N THR A 465 6.08 8.10 11.16
CA THR A 465 6.78 7.23 10.22
C THR A 465 6.01 7.12 8.90
N LEU A 466 4.69 6.91 8.91
CA LEU A 466 3.87 6.93 7.69
C LEU A 466 3.81 8.32 7.03
N ARG A 467 4.01 9.40 7.78
CA ARG A 467 4.06 10.77 7.25
C ARG A 467 5.37 11.05 6.50
N LEU A 468 6.49 10.53 7.01
CA LEU A 468 7.83 10.68 6.43
C LEU A 468 8.11 9.66 5.31
N VAL A 469 7.69 8.41 5.52
CA VAL A 469 7.89 7.29 4.60
C VAL A 469 6.54 6.58 4.38
N PRO A 470 5.63 7.18 3.59
CA PRO A 470 4.35 6.55 3.29
C PRO A 470 4.58 5.24 2.54
N THR A 471 3.91 4.18 3.00
CA THR A 471 4.04 2.83 2.43
C THR A 471 3.46 2.79 1.02
N SER A 472 2.28 3.36 0.80
CA SER A 472 1.76 3.66 -0.53
C SER A 472 2.16 5.08 -0.95
N PHE A 473 3.06 5.21 -1.95
CA PHE A 473 3.53 6.52 -2.44
C PHE A 473 2.52 7.27 -3.33
N SER A 474 1.55 6.58 -3.95
CA SER A 474 0.53 7.20 -4.78
C SER A 474 -0.73 6.35 -4.87
N ILE A 475 -1.91 6.97 -4.81
CA ILE A 475 -3.20 6.30 -5.05
C ILE A 475 -3.68 6.67 -6.46
N LEU A 476 -3.72 5.69 -7.36
CA LEU A 476 -4.27 5.88 -8.71
C LEU A 476 -5.79 5.62 -8.70
N ARG A 477 -6.55 6.57 -9.23
CA ARG A 477 -7.99 6.45 -9.49
C ARG A 477 -8.26 6.46 -10.99
N LYS A 478 -9.33 5.77 -11.41
CA LYS A 478 -9.93 5.86 -12.74
C LYS A 478 -11.27 6.59 -12.58
N ALA A 479 -11.49 7.63 -13.37
CA ALA A 479 -12.83 8.19 -13.51
C ALA A 479 -13.73 7.21 -14.26
N VAL A 480 -14.96 7.04 -13.75
CA VAL A 480 -16.01 6.27 -14.43
C VAL A 480 -17.02 7.19 -15.12
N ASP A 481 -17.13 8.45 -14.68
CA ASP A 481 -17.89 9.54 -15.31
C ASP A 481 -17.02 10.80 -15.43
N ASP A 482 -17.53 11.85 -16.10
CA ASP A 482 -16.90 13.18 -16.11
C ASP A 482 -16.96 13.82 -14.71
N VAL A 483 -15.86 14.45 -14.26
CA VAL A 483 -15.76 15.00 -12.89
C VAL A 483 -15.06 16.36 -12.86
N GLU A 484 -15.75 17.38 -12.35
CA GLU A 484 -15.24 18.76 -12.31
C GLU A 484 -14.54 19.10 -10.98
N HIS A 485 -13.39 19.80 -11.05
CA HIS A 485 -12.69 20.27 -9.85
C HIS A 485 -11.87 21.55 -10.09
N GLY A 486 -12.25 22.65 -9.42
CA GLY A 486 -11.35 23.78 -9.15
C GLY A 486 -11.88 25.17 -9.52
N GLY A 487 -12.39 25.89 -8.51
CA GLY A 487 -12.60 27.35 -8.56
C GLY A 487 -12.37 28.09 -7.23
N TYR A 488 -12.10 27.38 -6.13
CA TYR A 488 -12.09 27.93 -4.76
C TYR A 488 -11.06 27.25 -3.82
N LEU A 489 -10.89 27.82 -2.62
CA LEU A 489 -9.83 27.59 -1.62
C LEU A 489 -10.38 26.92 -0.33
N ILE A 490 -9.90 25.71 0.07
CA ILE A 490 -10.27 24.99 1.33
C ILE A 490 -9.08 24.11 1.85
N PRO A 491 -8.92 23.78 3.18
CA PRO A 491 -7.60 23.56 3.82
C PRO A 491 -7.15 22.09 4.16
N LYS A 492 -6.06 21.99 4.96
CA LYS A 492 -5.05 20.90 5.13
C LYS A 492 -5.51 19.57 5.78
N GLY A 493 -4.89 18.44 5.42
CA GLY A 493 -5.04 17.13 6.10
C GLY A 493 -4.11 16.00 5.59
N PHE A 494 -3.84 14.98 6.43
CA PHE A 494 -2.97 13.81 6.18
C PHE A 494 -3.78 12.50 6.23
N VAL A 495 -3.49 11.55 5.33
CA VAL A 495 -4.40 10.42 4.99
C VAL A 495 -3.66 9.09 4.70
N PRO A 496 -2.83 8.56 5.62
CA PRO A 496 -1.97 7.39 5.34
C PRO A 496 -2.75 6.10 5.00
N PHE A 497 -3.99 5.97 5.49
CA PHE A 497 -4.90 4.85 5.22
C PHE A 497 -5.94 5.14 4.14
N GLY A 498 -5.80 6.25 3.42
CA GLY A 498 -6.82 6.75 2.50
C GLY A 498 -8.00 7.42 3.21
N GLY A 499 -9.17 7.40 2.57
CA GLY A 499 -10.39 7.98 3.11
C GLY A 499 -11.65 7.60 2.33
N GLY A 500 -12.81 8.04 2.83
CA GLY A 500 -14.13 7.78 2.25
C GLY A 500 -14.50 6.29 2.21
N ALA A 501 -15.36 5.89 1.27
CA ALA A 501 -15.83 4.50 1.15
C ALA A 501 -14.69 3.47 0.96
N ARG A 502 -13.54 3.93 0.44
CA ARG A 502 -12.33 3.12 0.19
C ARG A 502 -11.19 3.41 1.19
N ILE A 503 -11.50 3.89 2.39
CA ILE A 503 -10.55 3.88 3.51
C ILE A 503 -10.09 2.43 3.78
N CYS A 504 -8.80 2.27 4.10
CA CYS A 504 -8.17 0.98 4.31
C CYS A 504 -8.98 0.13 5.32
N PRO A 505 -9.46 -1.06 4.94
CA PRO A 505 -10.28 -1.88 5.82
C PRO A 505 -9.49 -2.48 7.00
N GLY A 506 -8.16 -2.60 6.86
CA GLY A 506 -7.26 -3.18 7.87
C GLY A 506 -6.45 -2.16 8.66
N ASN A 507 -6.91 -0.92 8.81
CA ASN A 507 -6.17 0.12 9.54
C ASN A 507 -5.99 -0.23 11.04
N GLU A 508 -7.04 -0.70 11.72
CA GLU A 508 -6.96 -1.14 13.12
C GLU A 508 -6.15 -2.44 13.26
N PHE A 509 -6.21 -3.33 12.27
CA PHE A 509 -5.39 -4.55 12.23
C PHE A 509 -3.89 -4.21 12.18
N ALA A 510 -3.49 -3.38 11.21
CA ALA A 510 -2.10 -2.92 11.06
C ALA A 510 -1.62 -2.13 12.29
N LYS A 511 -2.52 -1.41 12.96
CA LYS A 511 -2.23 -0.74 14.24
C LYS A 511 -1.89 -1.72 15.34
N VAL A 512 -2.74 -2.72 15.61
CA VAL A 512 -2.49 -3.75 16.63
C VAL A 512 -1.20 -4.49 16.32
N GLU A 513 -1.04 -4.98 15.09
CA GLU A 513 0.15 -5.70 14.63
C GLU A 513 1.43 -4.87 14.82
N THR A 514 1.42 -3.59 14.45
CA THR A 514 2.55 -2.66 14.67
C THR A 514 2.85 -2.46 16.16
N LEU A 515 1.82 -2.23 16.97
CA LEU A 515 2.00 -1.95 18.41
C LEU A 515 2.53 -3.16 19.18
N VAL A 516 1.98 -4.35 18.92
CA VAL A 516 2.46 -5.63 19.49
C VAL A 516 3.91 -5.91 19.05
N ALA A 517 4.21 -5.77 17.76
CA ALA A 517 5.57 -5.98 17.24
C ALA A 517 6.57 -5.00 17.87
N VAL A 518 6.25 -3.71 17.94
CA VAL A 518 7.13 -2.70 18.54
C VAL A 518 7.30 -2.90 20.04
N HIS A 519 6.23 -3.27 20.77
CA HIS A 519 6.31 -3.61 22.20
C HIS A 519 7.39 -4.67 22.44
N HIS A 520 7.27 -5.84 21.81
CA HIS A 520 8.21 -6.94 22.01
C HIS A 520 9.61 -6.65 21.45
N ILE A 521 9.74 -5.85 20.39
CA ILE A 521 11.07 -5.50 19.88
C ILE A 521 11.80 -4.54 20.83
N VAL A 522 11.15 -3.48 21.34
CA VAL A 522 11.84 -2.49 22.18
C VAL A 522 12.11 -2.98 23.61
N THR A 523 11.27 -3.87 24.15
CA THR A 523 11.44 -4.39 25.52
C THR A 523 12.43 -5.54 25.60
N ARG A 524 12.70 -6.24 24.49
CA ARG A 524 13.55 -7.44 24.45
C ARG A 524 14.90 -7.22 23.74
N PHE A 525 15.01 -6.19 22.89
CA PHE A 525 16.21 -5.93 22.10
C PHE A 525 16.64 -4.45 22.12
N ARG A 526 17.94 -4.22 22.23
CA ARG A 526 18.60 -2.99 21.77
C ARG A 526 19.13 -3.21 20.36
N TRP A 527 19.25 -2.13 19.60
CA TRP A 527 19.81 -2.20 18.25
C TRP A 527 20.53 -0.92 17.81
N ARG A 528 21.35 -1.09 16.78
CA ARG A 528 21.93 -0.02 15.96
C ARG A 528 21.98 -0.48 14.49
N LEU A 529 22.15 0.45 13.55
CA LEU A 529 22.45 0.07 12.17
C LEU A 529 23.73 -0.77 12.13
N ALA A 530 23.70 -1.87 11.37
CA ALA A 530 24.86 -2.73 11.20
C ALA A 530 25.97 -2.01 10.41
N ALA A 531 27.23 -2.42 10.61
CA ALA A 531 28.34 -1.87 9.85
C ALA A 531 28.13 -2.06 8.34
N GLY A 532 28.28 -0.97 7.56
CA GLY A 532 27.99 -0.98 6.12
C GLY A 532 26.51 -0.86 5.75
N CYS A 533 25.60 -0.70 6.71
CA CYS A 533 24.19 -0.38 6.45
C CYS A 533 23.90 1.12 6.62
N ASP A 534 23.73 1.81 5.50
CA ASP A 534 23.44 3.25 5.45
C ASP A 534 21.95 3.58 5.68
N GLY A 535 21.09 2.56 5.77
CA GLY A 535 19.64 2.71 5.84
C GLY A 535 19.02 3.36 4.59
N SER A 536 19.73 3.41 3.45
CA SER A 536 19.17 3.86 2.18
C SER A 536 17.98 2.99 1.76
N PHE A 537 17.07 3.55 0.97
CA PHE A 537 15.91 2.83 0.47
C PHE A 537 15.47 3.36 -0.89
N SER A 538 14.84 2.49 -1.67
CA SER A 538 14.16 2.83 -2.93
C SER A 538 12.65 2.64 -2.77
N ARG A 539 11.85 3.08 -3.75
CA ARG A 539 10.41 2.82 -3.78
C ARG A 539 10.05 2.05 -5.05
N TYR A 540 9.69 0.78 -4.97
CA TYR A 540 9.20 0.02 -6.14
C TYR A 540 8.27 -1.15 -5.78
N PRO A 541 6.94 -0.93 -5.76
CA PRO A 541 6.27 0.37 -5.62
C PRO A 541 6.24 0.89 -4.17
N MET A 542 6.45 -0.02 -3.22
CA MET A 542 6.54 0.24 -1.78
C MET A 542 7.97 0.68 -1.42
N PRO A 543 8.18 1.44 -0.34
CA PRO A 543 9.52 1.73 0.16
C PRO A 543 10.19 0.44 0.65
N TYR A 544 11.42 0.19 0.20
CA TYR A 544 12.21 -0.99 0.55
C TYR A 544 13.68 -0.59 0.82
N PRO A 545 14.21 -0.83 2.04
CA PRO A 545 15.62 -0.57 2.36
C PRO A 545 16.56 -1.38 1.48
N SER A 546 17.62 -0.76 0.94
CA SER A 546 18.48 -1.34 -0.11
C SER A 546 19.08 -2.71 0.27
N GLN A 547 19.41 -2.89 1.55
CA GLN A 547 19.95 -4.13 2.13
C GLN A 547 18.96 -4.86 3.05
N GLY A 548 17.66 -4.52 2.99
CA GLY A 548 16.63 -5.07 3.88
C GLY A 548 16.65 -4.53 5.31
N LEU A 549 17.39 -3.46 5.59
CA LEU A 549 17.66 -2.85 6.90
C LEU A 549 18.34 -3.87 7.84
N LEU A 550 19.67 -3.89 7.80
CA LEU A 550 20.48 -4.70 8.70
C LEU A 550 20.66 -3.97 10.03
N LEU A 551 20.19 -4.57 11.11
CA LEU A 551 20.41 -4.10 12.47
C LEU A 551 21.31 -5.07 13.22
N ASP A 552 22.36 -4.55 13.85
CA ASP A 552 23.07 -5.27 14.90
C ASP A 552 22.19 -5.21 16.16
N ILE A 553 21.89 -6.36 16.76
CA ILE A 553 20.96 -6.48 17.89
C ILE A 553 21.63 -7.09 19.12
N GLU A 554 21.18 -6.63 20.30
CA GLU A 554 21.56 -7.14 21.60
C GLU A 554 20.27 -7.53 22.34
N HIS A 555 20.16 -8.79 22.77
CA HIS A 555 19.02 -9.25 23.56
C HIS A 555 19.22 -8.82 25.02
N ILE A 556 18.38 -7.91 25.50
CA ILE A 556 18.50 -7.30 26.84
C ILE A 556 17.77 -8.08 27.95
N GLY A 557 17.31 -9.30 27.63
CA GLY A 557 16.39 -10.06 28.46
C GLY A 557 14.94 -9.81 28.05
N ASP A 558 14.06 -10.74 28.40
CA ASP A 558 12.65 -10.39 28.52
C ASP A 558 12.52 -9.39 29.70
N ALA A 559 11.56 -8.45 29.67
CA ALA A 559 11.43 -7.40 30.69
C ALA A 559 10.85 -7.93 32.02
N THR A 560 11.48 -8.96 32.58
CA THR A 560 11.15 -9.61 33.85
C THR A 560 11.87 -8.90 34.99
N HIS A 561 11.12 -8.05 35.69
CA HIS A 561 11.40 -7.43 37.01
C HIS A 561 12.71 -6.64 37.16
#